data_AF-A0AA43C9I6-F1
#
_entry.id   AF-A0AA43C9I6-F1
#
_cell.length_a   1.000
_cell.length_b   1.000
_cell.length_c   1.000
_cell.angle_alpha   90.00
_cell.angle_beta   90.00
_cell.angle_gamma   90.00
#
_symmetry.space_group_name_H-M   'P 1'
#
loop_
_entity.id
_entity.type
_entity.pdbx_description
1 polymer ?
#
loop_
_entity_poly.entity_id
_entity_poly.type
_entity_poly.pdbx_seq_one_letter_code
_entity_poly.pdbx_strand_id
1 'polypeptide(L)'
;MKEISILVGGKAGDGIRQAGHVIARLLNRIGYRIFFYDDYPSLIRGGHNFSIIRASEKSIAAHKETVDVIVALNQDTVDNHKHRLNTGGIILYDSKKSDAEGIGFDFMDIVKTFDGKPIMRNTAAIGALAGALNIEWSVLEKVIMDAVEKSVDLNLKIARHAYDRIETPSKTVPKLDQNPLPLVSGNEAIALGAVKAGLNMYIAYPMTPASAILHYLAAYETELGVVTVHPESEIGVALMALGTAYAGARTMVGTSGGGFALMTEALSLAGQGELPMVIVESQRPGPGTGVPTYTMQGDLAFVVHAGHGEILRVVLAPGDAQEAFYTTGLAMNLAWKFQIPTLVLSDKHLSESIFSFEADLDKVKPEKPLLWKNQGEYKRYLDTQNGISPLAFPGNPSAIVKATSYEHDESGITTEEPEAISRMQRKRLRKRKALEDELEKYETVNVYGNPDSKTVLLCWGSTKGACIEVAEALDLKVVQPLILEPLPVEALKKALSGADKIIDVEVNATGQLAKHVAGHGFCIDDMILRFDARPFTVDVLIDNVKEVLS
;
A
#
# COMPACT_ATOMS: atom_id res chain seq x y z
N MET A 1 25.72 10.90 -10.04
CA MET A 1 25.27 9.96 -8.99
C MET A 1 23.85 9.59 -9.36
N LYS A 2 23.56 8.32 -9.66
CA LYS A 2 22.24 7.91 -10.18
C LYS A 2 21.19 7.71 -9.08
N GLU A 3 21.64 7.46 -7.86
CA GLU A 3 20.80 7.28 -6.69
C GLU A 3 21.55 7.65 -5.40
N ILE A 4 20.82 7.92 -4.33
CA ILE A 4 21.33 8.09 -2.98
C ILE A 4 20.34 7.51 -1.96
N SER A 5 20.86 6.84 -0.93
CA SER A 5 20.06 6.31 0.18
C SER A 5 20.48 6.95 1.51
N ILE A 6 19.52 7.54 2.22
CA ILE A 6 19.75 8.27 3.48
C ILE A 6 18.94 7.60 4.59
N LEU A 7 19.61 7.18 5.65
CA LEU A 7 18.99 6.72 6.89
C LEU A 7 18.99 7.86 7.91
N VAL A 8 17.86 8.12 8.53
CA VAL A 8 17.77 8.98 9.72
C VAL A 8 17.22 8.18 10.88
N GLY A 9 17.88 8.25 12.03
CA GLY A 9 17.52 7.44 13.20
C GLY A 9 17.59 8.20 14.52
N GLY A 10 16.83 7.72 15.49
CA GLY A 10 16.82 8.23 16.86
C GLY A 10 15.77 7.55 17.73
N LYS A 11 15.44 8.14 18.88
CA LYS A 11 14.47 7.56 19.80
C LYS A 11 13.04 7.87 19.36
N ALA A 12 12.09 6.98 19.69
CA ALA A 12 10.68 7.29 19.49
C ALA A 12 10.30 8.60 20.22
N GLY A 13 9.66 9.52 19.50
CA GLY A 13 9.36 10.87 19.97
C GLY A 13 10.34 11.95 19.50
N ASP A 14 11.48 11.58 18.90
CA ASP A 14 12.47 12.52 18.37
C ASP A 14 12.06 13.16 17.04
N GLY A 15 10.90 12.83 16.47
CA GLY A 15 10.44 13.37 15.19
C GLY A 15 11.16 12.81 13.97
N ILE A 16 11.68 11.58 14.06
CA ILE A 16 12.47 10.91 13.00
C ILE A 16 11.71 10.83 11.68
N ARG A 17 10.46 10.36 11.70
CA ARG A 17 9.61 10.28 10.50
C ARG A 17 9.43 11.65 9.84
N GLN A 18 9.17 12.69 10.64
CA GLN A 18 9.05 14.06 10.12
C GLN A 18 10.36 14.57 9.51
N ALA A 19 11.50 14.29 10.14
CA ALA A 19 12.80 14.61 9.57
C ALA A 19 13.01 13.89 8.23
N GLY A 20 12.65 12.60 8.16
CA GLY A 20 12.62 11.83 6.91
C GLY A 20 11.76 12.48 5.83
N HIS A 21 10.57 13.01 6.17
CA HIS A 21 9.68 13.65 5.19
C HIS A 21 10.31 14.93 4.62
N VAL A 22 11.00 15.70 5.45
CA VAL A 22 11.71 16.90 5.01
C VAL A 22 12.88 16.52 4.10
N ILE A 23 13.63 15.46 4.43
CA ILE A 23 14.72 14.93 3.58
C ILE A 23 14.16 14.43 2.24
N ALA A 24 13.07 13.67 2.25
CA ALA A 24 12.38 13.21 1.04
C ALA A 24 11.94 14.38 0.15
N ARG A 25 11.33 15.43 0.74
CA ARG A 25 10.96 16.65 0.01
C ARG A 25 12.16 17.39 -0.56
N LEU A 26 13.28 17.43 0.17
CA LEU A 26 14.53 18.03 -0.29
C LEU A 26 15.06 17.35 -1.56
N LEU A 27 15.16 16.02 -1.54
CA LEU A 27 15.63 15.23 -2.68
C LEU A 27 14.64 15.28 -3.86
N ASN A 28 13.33 15.27 -3.59
CA ASN A 28 12.28 15.41 -4.61
C ASN A 28 12.37 16.77 -5.33
N ARG A 29 12.63 17.87 -4.61
CA ARG A 29 12.76 19.21 -5.22
C ARG A 29 13.96 19.38 -6.13
N ILE A 30 14.99 18.56 -5.97
CA ILE A 30 16.12 18.52 -6.90
C ILE A 30 15.95 17.45 -7.98
N GLY A 31 14.73 16.93 -8.17
CA GLY A 31 14.31 16.15 -9.34
C GLY A 31 14.37 14.63 -9.18
N TYR A 32 14.67 14.09 -8.00
CA TYR A 32 14.72 12.63 -7.81
C TYR A 32 13.33 12.05 -7.54
N ARG A 33 13.16 10.78 -7.92
CA ARG A 33 12.05 9.93 -7.50
C ARG A 33 12.36 9.29 -6.17
N ILE A 34 11.39 9.36 -5.26
CA ILE A 34 11.56 9.00 -3.86
C ILE A 34 10.83 7.71 -3.56
N PHE A 35 11.53 6.84 -2.82
CA PHE A 35 10.95 5.79 -2.02
C PHE A 35 11.35 6.01 -0.55
N PHE A 36 10.36 6.03 0.32
CA PHE A 36 10.55 6.23 1.76
C PHE A 36 10.04 4.99 2.49
N TYR A 37 10.88 4.38 3.32
CA TYR A 37 10.52 3.32 4.25
C TYR A 37 10.67 3.76 5.72
N ASP A 38 9.71 3.41 6.58
CA ASP A 38 9.74 3.61 8.03
C ASP A 38 9.82 2.27 8.78
N ASP A 39 10.72 2.19 9.76
CA ASP A 39 10.83 1.10 10.74
C ASP A 39 10.69 1.67 12.16
N TYR A 40 9.71 1.15 12.89
CA TYR A 40 9.43 1.52 14.27
C TYR A 40 8.84 0.34 15.06
N PRO A 41 9.17 0.21 16.35
CA PRO A 41 8.57 -0.78 17.22
C PRO A 41 7.13 -0.37 17.60
N SER A 42 6.35 -1.33 18.09
CA SER A 42 5.01 -1.09 18.66
C SER A 42 5.09 -0.42 20.04
N LEU A 43 5.77 0.73 20.13
CA LEU A 43 5.99 1.52 21.35
C LEU A 43 5.66 3.00 21.09
N ILE A 44 4.93 3.63 22.01
CA ILE A 44 4.59 5.06 21.91
C ILE A 44 5.80 5.95 22.29
N ARG A 45 6.62 5.50 23.24
CA ARG A 45 7.84 6.18 23.70
C ARG A 45 8.95 5.17 23.97
N GLY A 46 10.19 5.57 23.69
CA GLY A 46 11.35 4.69 23.81
C GLY A 46 11.54 3.76 22.60
N GLY A 47 12.62 3.00 22.62
CA GLY A 47 13.05 2.22 21.45
C GLY A 47 13.77 3.05 20.40
N HIS A 48 14.19 2.37 19.34
CA HIS A 48 14.90 2.93 18.20
C HIS A 48 13.97 2.98 16.98
N ASN A 49 13.84 4.15 16.38
CA ASN A 49 13.08 4.36 15.15
C ASN A 49 14.03 4.85 14.07
N PHE A 50 13.82 4.41 12.83
CA PHE A 50 14.55 4.95 11.71
C PHE A 50 13.68 5.01 10.45
N SER A 51 14.05 5.92 9.57
CA SER A 51 13.50 6.06 8.24
C SER A 51 14.62 5.92 7.22
N ILE A 52 14.34 5.25 6.10
CA ILE A 52 15.24 5.16 4.94
C ILE A 52 14.58 5.89 3.79
N ILE A 53 15.28 6.88 3.26
CA ILE A 53 14.86 7.70 2.14
C ILE A 53 15.81 7.38 0.99
N ARG A 54 15.29 6.68 -0.02
CA ARG A 54 16.01 6.41 -1.25
C ARG A 54 15.52 7.35 -2.34
N ALA A 55 16.46 7.99 -3.01
CA ALA A 55 16.22 8.90 -4.12
C ALA A 55 16.95 8.37 -5.35
N SER A 56 16.26 8.30 -6.49
CA SER A 56 16.79 7.76 -7.74
C SER A 56 16.38 8.61 -8.93
N GLU A 57 17.18 8.60 -10.01
CA GLU A 57 16.82 9.21 -11.29
C GLU A 57 15.55 8.59 -11.90
N LYS A 58 15.29 7.31 -11.59
CA LYS A 58 14.12 6.55 -12.04
C LYS A 58 13.19 6.22 -10.88
N SER A 59 11.92 5.93 -11.19
CA SER A 59 10.97 5.45 -10.19
C SER A 59 11.45 4.15 -9.55
N ILE A 60 11.31 4.07 -8.23
CA ILE A 60 11.72 2.93 -7.40
C ILE A 60 10.65 2.68 -6.34
N ALA A 61 10.50 1.42 -5.92
CA ALA A 61 9.48 0.99 -4.96
C ALA A 61 10.05 0.06 -3.88
N ALA A 62 11.37 0.03 -3.71
CA ALA A 62 12.06 -0.77 -2.71
C ALA A 62 13.26 -0.02 -2.13
N HIS A 63 13.65 -0.44 -0.93
CA HIS A 63 14.86 0.03 -0.26
C HIS A 63 15.97 -1.02 -0.33
N LYS A 64 17.19 -0.54 -0.09
CA LYS A 64 18.42 -1.33 -0.04
C LYS A 64 18.82 -1.59 1.40
N GLU A 65 19.62 -2.62 1.60
CA GLU A 65 20.19 -2.87 2.93
C GLU A 65 21.22 -1.80 3.23
N THR A 66 22.04 -1.45 2.24
CA THR A 66 23.08 -0.44 2.37
C THR A 66 22.58 1.00 2.18
N VAL A 67 23.29 1.95 2.79
CA VAL A 67 22.97 3.38 2.74
C VAL A 67 24.22 4.23 2.47
N ASP A 68 24.02 5.39 1.85
CA ASP A 68 25.09 6.36 1.56
C ASP A 68 25.34 7.34 2.69
N VAL A 69 24.30 7.62 3.47
CA VAL A 69 24.31 8.61 4.54
C VAL A 69 23.55 8.08 5.74
N ILE A 70 24.13 8.23 6.93
CA ILE A 70 23.45 7.99 8.20
C ILE A 70 23.38 9.31 8.95
N VAL A 71 22.17 9.75 9.30
CA VAL A 71 21.90 10.87 10.21
C VAL A 71 21.54 10.28 11.58
N ALA A 72 22.48 10.30 12.52
CA ALA A 72 22.37 9.70 13.82
C ALA A 72 22.09 10.73 14.93
N LEU A 73 20.88 10.70 15.50
CA LEU A 73 20.50 11.61 16.60
C LEU A 73 20.76 11.01 18.00
N ASN A 74 21.22 9.75 18.07
CA ASN A 74 21.64 9.03 19.27
C ASN A 74 22.66 7.92 18.92
N GLN A 75 23.33 7.39 19.95
CA GLN A 75 24.27 6.28 19.81
C GLN A 75 23.63 5.02 19.21
N ASP A 76 22.39 4.69 19.58
CA ASP A 76 21.71 3.49 19.05
C ASP A 76 21.61 3.51 17.53
N THR A 77 21.47 4.69 16.91
CA THR A 77 21.48 4.80 15.44
C THR A 77 22.82 4.40 14.85
N VAL A 78 23.92 4.83 15.47
CA VAL A 78 25.28 4.49 15.03
C VAL A 78 25.51 2.99 15.20
N ASP A 79 25.26 2.48 16.40
CA ASP A 79 25.55 1.08 16.74
C ASP A 79 24.75 0.10 15.88
N ASN A 80 23.47 0.41 15.64
CA ASN A 80 22.58 -0.47 14.87
C ASN A 80 22.76 -0.36 13.36
N HIS A 81 23.27 0.77 12.82
CA HIS A 81 23.24 1.00 11.36
C HIS A 81 24.60 1.28 10.72
N LYS A 82 25.68 1.54 11.47
CA LYS A 82 27.00 1.85 10.88
C LYS A 82 27.51 0.77 9.91
N HIS A 83 27.17 -0.50 10.15
CA HIS A 83 27.57 -1.62 9.30
C HIS A 83 26.89 -1.61 7.92
N ARG A 84 25.83 -0.81 7.76
CA ARG A 84 25.08 -0.64 6.51
C ARG A 84 25.65 0.46 5.63
N LEU A 85 26.63 1.22 6.11
CA LEU A 85 27.18 2.35 5.38
C LEU A 85 28.06 1.86 4.21
N ASN A 86 27.77 2.37 3.01
CA ASN A 86 28.56 2.07 1.82
C ASN A 86 29.99 2.65 1.92
N THR A 87 30.92 2.08 1.14
CA THR A 87 32.27 2.65 1.03
C THR A 87 32.20 4.09 0.53
N GLY A 88 32.81 5.03 1.25
CA GLY A 88 32.71 6.47 0.97
C GLY A 88 31.36 7.10 1.36
N GLY A 89 30.54 6.39 2.14
CA GLY A 89 29.38 6.94 2.82
C GLY A 89 29.78 7.85 3.99
N ILE A 90 28.82 8.63 4.48
CA ILE A 90 29.05 9.59 5.56
C ILE A 90 28.10 9.36 6.73
N ILE A 91 28.60 9.59 7.95
CA ILE A 91 27.79 9.64 9.16
C ILE A 91 27.75 11.11 9.63
N LEU A 92 26.55 11.68 9.70
CA LEU A 92 26.28 12.95 10.35
C LEU A 92 25.65 12.65 11.71
N TYR A 93 26.28 13.07 12.80
CA TYR A 93 25.84 12.65 14.14
C TYR A 93 25.79 13.77 15.17
N ASP A 94 24.92 13.60 16.17
CA ASP A 94 24.88 14.47 17.34
C ASP A 94 26.05 14.15 18.27
N SER A 95 27.07 15.02 18.32
CA SER A 95 28.32 14.79 19.06
C SER A 95 28.16 14.83 20.58
N LYS A 96 26.98 15.19 21.11
CA LYS A 96 26.66 15.10 22.54
C LYS A 96 25.82 13.86 22.88
N LYS A 97 25.28 13.17 21.88
CA LYS A 97 24.41 11.99 22.04
C LYS A 97 24.99 10.71 21.45
N SER A 98 26.04 10.85 20.65
CA SER A 98 26.70 9.75 19.94
C SER A 98 28.17 10.06 19.71
N ASP A 99 28.95 9.00 19.54
CA ASP A 99 30.34 9.01 19.07
C ASP A 99 30.45 8.12 17.83
N ALA A 100 30.96 8.69 16.74
CA ALA A 100 31.09 8.05 15.44
C ALA A 100 32.21 8.70 14.63
N GLU A 101 32.81 7.95 13.71
CA GLU A 101 33.69 8.52 12.70
C GLU A 101 32.84 9.18 11.62
N GLY A 102 32.84 10.52 11.59
CA GLY A 102 32.02 11.29 10.67
C GLY A 102 31.95 12.77 11.01
N ILE A 103 30.87 13.42 10.60
CA ILE A 103 30.63 14.84 10.80
C ILE A 103 29.82 15.03 12.09
N GLY A 104 30.50 15.46 13.15
CA GLY A 104 29.90 15.67 14.47
C GLY A 104 29.39 17.09 14.67
N PHE A 105 28.15 17.23 15.14
CA PHE A 105 27.57 18.51 15.52
C PHE A 105 26.93 18.44 16.91
N ASP A 106 27.10 19.48 17.72
CA ASP A 106 26.22 19.74 18.86
C ASP A 106 24.96 20.46 18.35
N PHE A 107 23.99 19.69 17.82
CA PHE A 107 22.76 20.26 17.27
C PHE A 107 21.96 21.04 18.32
N MET A 108 22.02 20.63 19.58
CA MET A 108 21.33 21.32 20.66
C MET A 108 21.98 22.66 21.01
N ASP A 109 23.30 22.78 20.91
CA ASP A 109 24.00 24.07 21.05
C ASP A 109 23.58 25.07 19.96
N ILE A 110 23.46 24.60 18.71
CA ILE A 110 22.93 25.42 17.61
C ILE A 110 21.50 25.89 17.93
N VAL A 111 20.63 24.97 18.35
CA VAL A 111 19.24 25.30 18.72
C VAL A 111 19.19 26.33 19.85
N LYS A 112 20.03 26.19 20.88
CA LYS A 112 20.10 27.13 22.02
C LYS A 112 20.60 28.51 21.62
N THR A 113 21.51 28.60 20.65
CA THR A 113 22.03 29.89 20.15
C THR A 113 20.92 30.81 19.63
N PHE A 114 19.81 30.24 19.16
CA PHE A 114 18.66 30.98 18.63
C PHE A 114 17.40 30.88 19.50
N ASP A 115 17.52 30.42 20.76
CA ASP A 115 16.37 30.18 21.66
C ASP A 115 15.30 29.24 21.07
N GLY A 116 15.76 28.24 20.30
CA GLY A 116 14.92 27.25 19.65
C GLY A 116 14.38 26.16 20.57
N LYS A 117 13.34 25.46 20.10
CA LYS A 117 12.76 24.30 20.80
C LYS A 117 13.62 23.04 20.54
N PRO A 118 13.73 22.10 21.51
CA PRO A 118 14.57 20.90 21.34
C PRO A 118 14.31 20.08 20.07
N ILE A 119 13.05 20.02 19.59
CA ILE A 119 12.69 19.30 18.36
C ILE A 119 13.35 19.91 17.09
N MET A 120 13.73 21.19 17.13
CA MET A 120 14.41 21.89 16.02
C MET A 120 15.84 21.40 15.82
N ARG A 121 16.37 20.50 16.65
CA ARG A 121 17.63 19.80 16.37
C ARG A 121 17.56 19.00 15.07
N ASN A 122 16.38 18.51 14.69
CA ASN A 122 16.18 17.85 13.40
C ASN A 122 16.39 18.83 12.25
N THR A 123 15.90 20.06 12.39
CA THR A 123 16.13 21.14 11.43
C THR A 123 17.61 21.48 11.29
N ALA A 124 18.35 21.53 12.40
CA ALA A 124 19.80 21.70 12.38
C ALA A 124 20.50 20.53 11.65
N ALA A 125 20.12 19.28 11.94
CA ALA A 125 20.65 18.09 11.28
C ALA A 125 20.37 18.10 9.77
N ILE A 126 19.18 18.51 9.34
CA ILE A 126 18.83 18.63 7.92
C ILE A 126 19.63 19.77 7.24
N GLY A 127 19.86 20.89 7.94
CA GLY A 127 20.71 21.97 7.46
C GLY A 127 22.15 21.50 7.20
N ALA A 128 22.75 20.82 8.18
CA ALA A 128 24.08 20.23 8.04
C ALA A 128 24.12 19.15 6.94
N LEU A 129 23.07 18.32 6.82
CA LEU A 129 22.95 17.32 5.75
C LEU A 129 22.96 17.98 4.36
N ALA A 130 22.14 19.01 4.15
CA ALA A 130 22.08 19.70 2.87
C ALA A 130 23.43 20.32 2.48
N GLY A 131 24.14 20.93 3.45
CA GLY A 131 25.50 21.44 3.24
C GLY A 131 26.49 20.31 2.89
N ALA A 132 26.45 19.20 3.63
CA ALA A 132 27.30 18.03 3.41
C ALA A 132 27.07 17.36 2.05
N LEU A 133 25.86 17.46 1.50
CA LEU A 133 25.45 16.94 0.19
C LEU A 133 25.57 17.95 -0.96
N ASN A 134 26.06 19.17 -0.69
CA ASN A 134 26.17 20.26 -1.66
C ASN A 134 24.82 20.62 -2.32
N ILE A 135 23.72 20.59 -1.57
CA ILE A 135 22.40 20.98 -2.05
C ILE A 135 22.22 22.48 -1.82
N GLU A 136 21.86 23.24 -2.85
CA GLU A 136 21.73 24.70 -2.76
C GLU A 136 20.81 25.14 -1.61
N TRP A 137 21.26 26.13 -0.83
CA TRP A 137 20.47 26.72 0.27
C TRP A 137 19.06 27.13 -0.15
N SER A 138 18.92 27.72 -1.36
CA SER A 138 17.63 28.18 -1.89
C SER A 138 16.61 27.05 -2.04
N VAL A 139 17.06 25.80 -2.22
CA VAL A 139 16.19 24.63 -2.26
C VAL A 139 15.76 24.27 -0.84
N LEU A 140 16.73 24.15 0.09
CA LEU A 140 16.44 23.81 1.49
C LEU A 140 15.51 24.84 2.16
N GLU A 141 15.76 26.13 1.92
CA GLU A 141 14.93 27.22 2.42
C GLU A 141 13.46 27.03 2.06
N LYS A 142 13.16 26.79 0.78
CA LYS A 142 11.79 26.54 0.32
C LYS A 142 11.21 25.24 0.87
N VAL A 143 12.03 24.20 1.09
CA VAL A 143 11.58 22.94 1.71
C VAL A 143 11.15 23.18 3.15
N ILE A 144 11.94 23.93 3.93
CA ILE A 144 11.61 24.27 5.32
C ILE A 144 10.35 25.11 5.38
N MET A 145 10.22 26.12 4.52
CA MET A 145 9.03 26.98 4.46
C MET A 145 7.74 26.19 4.20
N ASP A 146 7.77 25.17 3.34
CA ASP A 146 6.58 24.38 3.01
C ASP A 146 6.34 23.21 3.99
N ALA A 147 7.35 22.82 4.78
CA ALA A 147 7.24 21.68 5.71
C ALA A 147 6.98 22.10 7.16
N VAL A 148 7.25 23.36 7.52
CA VAL A 148 7.12 23.88 8.88
C VAL A 148 5.99 24.89 8.93
N GLU A 149 4.97 24.61 9.74
CA GLU A 149 3.84 25.55 9.92
C GLU A 149 4.12 26.65 10.94
N LYS A 150 4.96 26.37 11.95
CA LYS A 150 5.18 27.24 13.12
C LYS A 150 6.65 27.60 13.29
N SER A 151 6.92 28.87 13.59
CA SER A 151 8.28 29.38 13.84
C SER A 151 9.23 29.15 12.64
N VAL A 152 8.77 29.44 11.42
CA VAL A 152 9.52 29.24 10.18
C VAL A 152 10.85 29.99 10.19
N ASP A 153 10.83 31.29 10.51
CA ASP A 153 12.04 32.13 10.55
C ASP A 153 13.12 31.57 11.49
N LEU A 154 12.69 31.00 12.61
CA LEU A 154 13.60 30.41 13.59
C LEU A 154 14.20 29.10 13.07
N ASN A 155 13.39 28.26 12.43
CA ASN A 155 13.87 27.04 11.77
C ASN A 155 14.86 27.36 10.64
N LEU A 156 14.58 28.40 9.84
CA LEU A 156 15.49 28.86 8.78
C LEU A 156 16.83 29.31 9.33
N LYS A 157 16.85 30.11 10.41
CA LYS A 157 18.11 30.53 11.06
C LYS A 157 18.92 29.34 11.58
N ILE A 158 18.26 28.40 12.26
CA ILE A 158 18.89 27.19 12.80
C ILE A 158 19.47 26.32 11.67
N ALA A 159 18.69 26.06 10.62
CA ALA A 159 19.15 25.29 9.47
C ALA A 159 20.31 25.99 8.76
N ARG A 160 20.23 27.31 8.56
CA ARG A 160 21.27 28.09 7.90
C ARG A 160 22.60 28.03 8.63
N HIS A 161 22.55 28.19 9.95
CA HIS A 161 23.74 28.14 10.79
C HIS A 161 24.41 26.77 10.76
N ALA A 162 23.62 25.68 10.71
CA ALA A 162 24.16 24.34 10.56
C ALA A 162 24.72 24.08 9.14
N TYR A 163 24.05 24.60 8.11
CA TYR A 163 24.46 24.52 6.71
C TYR A 163 25.81 25.21 6.46
N ASP A 164 25.97 26.46 6.92
CA ASP A 164 27.17 27.27 6.68
C ASP A 164 28.41 26.77 7.45
N ARG A 165 28.22 25.90 8.47
CA ARG A 165 29.33 25.24 9.19
C ARG A 165 30.00 24.12 8.39
N ILE A 166 29.41 23.71 7.28
CA ILE A 166 30.05 22.78 6.34
C ILE A 166 30.91 23.61 5.37
N GLU A 167 32.21 23.69 5.62
CA GLU A 167 33.13 24.44 4.76
C GLU A 167 33.40 23.74 3.42
N THR A 168 33.49 22.41 3.44
CA THR A 168 33.70 21.58 2.25
C THR A 168 32.65 20.46 2.22
N PRO A 169 31.84 20.36 1.15
CA PRO A 169 30.88 19.29 1.02
C PRO A 169 31.55 17.92 1.01
N SER A 170 30.96 16.96 1.72
CA SER A 170 31.50 15.59 1.79
C SER A 170 31.07 14.74 0.59
N LYS A 171 29.90 15.04 0.02
CA LYS A 171 29.35 14.39 -1.18
C LYS A 171 28.57 15.44 -1.98
N THR A 172 28.42 15.27 -3.29
CA THR A 172 27.59 16.15 -4.12
C THR A 172 26.44 15.34 -4.71
N VAL A 173 25.21 15.78 -4.44
CA VAL A 173 23.99 15.25 -5.05
C VAL A 173 23.55 16.23 -6.14
N PRO A 174 23.74 15.89 -7.43
CA PRO A 174 23.42 16.82 -8.50
C PRO A 174 21.91 17.00 -8.61
N LYS A 175 21.48 18.23 -8.95
CA LYS A 175 20.11 18.51 -9.35
C LYS A 175 19.82 17.89 -10.72
N LEU A 176 18.70 17.21 -10.85
CA LEU A 176 18.22 16.60 -12.08
C LEU A 176 17.26 17.54 -12.81
N ASP A 177 17.16 17.37 -14.13
CA ASP A 177 16.19 18.07 -14.98
C ASP A 177 14.83 17.35 -14.96
N GLN A 178 14.23 17.28 -13.77
CA GLN A 178 12.95 16.65 -13.53
C GLN A 178 12.14 17.47 -12.53
N ASN A 179 10.84 17.60 -12.76
CA ASN A 179 9.95 18.26 -11.79
C ASN A 179 9.70 17.36 -10.56
N PRO A 180 9.55 17.96 -9.36
CA PRO A 180 9.11 17.22 -8.18
C PRO A 180 7.72 16.63 -8.41
N LEU A 181 7.49 15.41 -7.92
CA LEU A 181 6.18 14.78 -7.92
C LEU A 181 5.52 14.87 -6.53
N PRO A 182 4.18 14.80 -6.44
CA PRO A 182 3.51 14.52 -5.18
C PRO A 182 4.15 13.32 -4.46
N LEU A 183 4.33 13.43 -3.15
CA LEU A 183 4.77 12.33 -2.31
C LEU A 183 3.55 11.81 -1.55
N VAL A 184 3.13 10.58 -1.84
CA VAL A 184 1.94 9.97 -1.21
C VAL A 184 2.31 8.60 -0.66
N SER A 185 1.68 8.23 0.45
CA SER A 185 1.73 6.88 0.98
C SER A 185 0.82 5.93 0.19
N GLY A 186 1.06 4.62 0.29
CA GLY A 186 0.16 3.64 -0.32
C GLY A 186 -1.27 3.76 0.19
N ASN A 187 -1.47 4.01 1.49
CA ASN A 187 -2.79 4.26 2.07
C ASN A 187 -3.48 5.51 1.52
N GLU A 188 -2.74 6.60 1.31
CA GLU A 188 -3.29 7.81 0.67
C GLU A 188 -3.68 7.53 -0.78
N ALA A 189 -2.88 6.75 -1.52
CA ALA A 189 -3.21 6.35 -2.88
C ALA A 189 -4.47 5.46 -2.95
N ILE A 190 -4.64 4.51 -2.03
CA ILE A 190 -5.86 3.71 -1.87
C ILE A 190 -7.06 4.63 -1.64
N ALA A 191 -6.96 5.57 -0.69
CA ALA A 191 -8.02 6.52 -0.39
C ALA A 191 -8.42 7.36 -1.62
N LEU A 192 -7.43 7.91 -2.32
CA LEU A 192 -7.64 8.73 -3.52
C LEU A 192 -8.24 7.93 -4.67
N GLY A 193 -7.81 6.68 -4.87
CA GLY A 193 -8.37 5.77 -5.87
C GLY A 193 -9.85 5.49 -5.62
N ALA A 194 -10.20 5.24 -4.35
CA ALA A 194 -11.58 5.04 -3.94
C ALA A 194 -12.45 6.29 -4.14
N VAL A 195 -11.95 7.46 -3.72
CA VAL A 195 -12.64 8.76 -3.91
C VAL A 195 -12.88 9.01 -5.40
N LYS A 196 -11.86 8.83 -6.24
CA LYS A 196 -11.99 9.03 -7.69
C LYS A 196 -12.98 8.06 -8.32
N ALA A 197 -13.11 6.85 -7.78
CA ALA A 197 -14.13 5.88 -8.18
C ALA A 197 -15.50 6.13 -7.51
N GLY A 198 -15.70 7.22 -6.77
CA GLY A 198 -17.00 7.65 -6.24
C GLY A 198 -17.34 7.12 -4.85
N LEU A 199 -16.34 6.90 -3.98
CA LEU A 199 -16.55 6.61 -2.56
C LEU A 199 -17.47 7.66 -1.92
N ASN A 200 -18.47 7.22 -1.15
CA ASN A 200 -19.34 8.10 -0.37
C ASN A 200 -19.05 8.03 1.12
N MET A 201 -18.73 6.82 1.62
CA MET A 201 -18.57 6.58 3.04
C MET A 201 -17.43 5.61 3.32
N TYR A 202 -16.57 5.96 4.26
CA TYR A 202 -15.49 5.11 4.74
C TYR A 202 -15.71 4.77 6.21
N ILE A 203 -15.72 3.48 6.54
CA ILE A 203 -16.01 2.98 7.88
C ILE A 203 -14.83 2.13 8.35
N ALA A 204 -14.24 2.46 9.49
CA ALA A 204 -13.10 1.71 9.99
C ALA A 204 -12.99 1.76 11.52
N TYR A 205 -12.56 0.64 12.09
CA TYR A 205 -12.04 0.56 13.44
C TYR A 205 -10.51 0.68 13.33
N PRO A 206 -9.84 1.58 14.09
CA PRO A 206 -8.41 1.80 13.98
C PRO A 206 -7.61 0.52 14.24
N MET A 207 -6.90 0.07 13.21
CA MET A 207 -5.94 -1.01 13.30
C MET A 207 -4.76 -0.74 12.36
N THR A 208 -3.54 -0.75 12.91
CA THR A 208 -2.30 -0.61 12.14
C THR A 208 -2.18 -1.76 11.14
N PRO A 209 -1.81 -1.51 9.87
CA PRO A 209 -1.43 -0.21 9.28
C PRO A 209 -2.56 0.49 8.50
N ALA A 210 -3.81 0.02 8.54
CA ALA A 210 -4.92 0.58 7.76
C ALA A 210 -5.48 1.91 8.31
N SER A 211 -5.25 2.22 9.60
CA SER A 211 -5.80 3.43 10.26
C SER A 211 -5.50 4.75 9.54
N ALA A 212 -4.37 4.85 8.83
CA ALA A 212 -4.00 6.09 8.14
C ALA A 212 -5.00 6.48 7.03
N ILE A 213 -5.72 5.51 6.45
CA ILE A 213 -6.80 5.79 5.48
C ILE A 213 -7.93 6.56 6.16
N LEU A 214 -8.34 6.15 7.37
CA LEU A 214 -9.36 6.84 8.15
C LEU A 214 -8.93 8.28 8.46
N HIS A 215 -7.69 8.45 8.94
CA HIS A 215 -7.17 9.77 9.29
C HIS A 215 -7.08 10.70 8.08
N TYR A 216 -6.64 10.19 6.92
CA TYR A 216 -6.56 10.97 5.70
C TYR A 216 -7.94 11.41 5.20
N LEU A 217 -8.88 10.47 5.07
CA LEU A 217 -10.23 10.79 4.60
C LEU A 217 -10.97 11.73 5.56
N ALA A 218 -10.80 11.57 6.88
CA ALA A 218 -11.41 12.45 7.87
C ALA A 218 -10.81 13.87 7.84
N ALA A 219 -9.49 13.99 7.59
CA ALA A 219 -8.82 15.28 7.48
C ALA A 219 -9.26 16.09 6.25
N TYR A 220 -9.72 15.42 5.19
CA TYR A 220 -10.15 16.02 3.92
C TYR A 220 -11.62 15.70 3.58
N GLU A 221 -12.45 15.42 4.58
CA GLU A 221 -13.83 14.95 4.41
C GLU A 221 -14.68 15.92 3.57
N THR A 222 -14.48 17.24 3.76
CA THR A 222 -15.20 18.27 3.00
C THR A 222 -14.73 18.38 1.56
N GLU A 223 -13.42 18.36 1.33
CA GLU A 223 -12.81 18.48 0.01
C GLU A 223 -13.06 17.24 -0.86
N LEU A 224 -13.08 16.06 -0.24
CA LEU A 224 -13.25 14.78 -0.93
C LEU A 224 -14.72 14.34 -0.99
N GLY A 225 -15.61 14.92 -0.18
CA GLY A 225 -17.03 14.57 -0.13
C GLY A 225 -17.29 13.15 0.39
N VAL A 226 -16.46 12.68 1.33
CA VAL A 226 -16.52 11.33 1.90
C VAL A 226 -16.80 11.40 3.40
N VAL A 227 -17.89 10.78 3.84
CA VAL A 227 -18.22 10.67 5.26
C VAL A 227 -17.37 9.60 5.91
N THR A 228 -16.75 9.89 7.05
CA THR A 228 -15.98 8.92 7.82
C THR A 228 -16.69 8.49 9.10
N VAL A 229 -16.69 7.18 9.40
CA VAL A 229 -17.33 6.62 10.60
C VAL A 229 -16.38 5.67 11.33
N HIS A 230 -16.28 5.85 12.64
CA HIS A 230 -15.48 5.03 13.54
C HIS A 230 -16.42 4.31 14.55
N PRO A 231 -16.83 3.07 14.27
CA PRO A 231 -17.67 2.28 15.17
C PRO A 231 -16.85 1.57 16.25
N GLU A 232 -17.51 0.76 17.08
CA GLU A 232 -16.94 0.13 18.27
C GLU A 232 -16.06 -1.11 18.01
N SER A 233 -16.21 -1.77 16.86
CA SER A 233 -15.46 -2.98 16.49
C SER A 233 -15.54 -3.25 14.98
N GLU A 234 -14.72 -4.17 14.47
CA GLU A 234 -14.74 -4.60 13.08
C GLU A 234 -16.04 -5.31 12.67
N ILE A 235 -16.77 -5.91 13.62
CA ILE A 235 -18.13 -6.43 13.37
C ILE A 235 -19.07 -5.26 13.05
N GLY A 236 -19.01 -4.20 13.89
CA GLY A 236 -19.76 -2.96 13.66
C GLY A 236 -19.40 -2.32 12.31
N VAL A 237 -18.10 -2.26 11.97
CA VAL A 237 -17.62 -1.76 10.67
C VAL A 237 -18.30 -2.50 9.51
N ALA A 238 -18.23 -3.83 9.50
CA ALA A 238 -18.72 -4.61 8.37
C ALA A 238 -20.25 -4.54 8.25
N LEU A 239 -20.98 -4.64 9.37
CA LEU A 239 -22.44 -4.57 9.35
C LEU A 239 -22.96 -3.18 8.96
N MET A 240 -22.31 -2.10 9.45
CA MET A 240 -22.63 -0.74 8.99
C MET A 240 -22.37 -0.59 7.50
N ALA A 241 -21.25 -1.12 6.99
CA ALA A 241 -20.94 -1.03 5.57
C ALA A 241 -21.98 -1.72 4.68
N LEU A 242 -22.49 -2.89 5.09
CA LEU A 242 -23.58 -3.57 4.39
C LEU A 242 -24.89 -2.77 4.44
N GLY A 243 -25.21 -2.16 5.58
CA GLY A 243 -26.35 -1.26 5.71
C GLY A 243 -26.25 -0.03 4.80
N THR A 244 -25.06 0.56 4.69
CA THR A 244 -24.78 1.70 3.80
C THR A 244 -24.87 1.31 2.33
N ALA A 245 -24.33 0.14 1.96
CA ALA A 245 -24.45 -0.41 0.61
C ALA A 245 -25.91 -0.69 0.24
N TYR A 246 -26.69 -1.25 1.16
CA TYR A 246 -28.13 -1.45 1.00
C TYR A 246 -28.89 -0.13 0.79
N ALA A 247 -28.46 0.96 1.44
CA ALA A 247 -29.01 2.30 1.24
C ALA A 247 -28.54 2.98 -0.08
N GLY A 248 -27.58 2.38 -0.80
CA GLY A 248 -27.12 2.87 -2.11
C GLY A 248 -25.88 3.76 -2.08
N ALA A 249 -25.23 3.91 -0.93
CA ALA A 249 -23.96 4.66 -0.83
C ALA A 249 -22.76 3.73 -1.07
N ARG A 250 -21.81 4.18 -1.89
CA ARG A 250 -20.58 3.43 -2.19
C ARG A 250 -19.66 3.43 -0.98
N THR A 251 -19.41 2.25 -0.41
CA THR A 251 -18.69 2.09 0.85
C THR A 251 -17.40 1.31 0.68
N MET A 252 -16.37 1.79 1.36
CA MET A 252 -15.11 1.09 1.58
C MET A 252 -14.84 0.99 3.08
N VAL A 253 -14.24 -0.11 3.51
CA VAL A 253 -13.76 -0.30 4.88
C VAL A 253 -12.27 -0.62 4.86
N GLY A 254 -11.57 -0.37 5.97
CA GLY A 254 -10.16 -0.75 6.12
C GLY A 254 -9.91 -1.50 7.42
N THR A 255 -9.06 -2.52 7.32
CA THR A 255 -8.74 -3.46 8.39
C THR A 255 -7.38 -4.13 8.13
N SER A 256 -7.05 -5.12 8.94
CA SER A 256 -5.88 -6.01 8.84
C SER A 256 -6.32 -7.42 9.29
N GLY A 257 -5.49 -8.45 9.14
CA GLY A 257 -5.86 -9.86 9.29
C GLY A 257 -6.77 -10.19 10.49
N GLY A 258 -6.43 -9.70 11.70
CA GLY A 258 -7.23 -9.94 12.91
C GLY A 258 -8.64 -9.35 12.85
N GLY A 259 -8.78 -8.13 12.35
CA GLY A 259 -10.09 -7.51 12.16
C GLY A 259 -10.84 -8.09 10.97
N PHE A 260 -10.15 -8.47 9.89
CA PHE A 260 -10.78 -9.16 8.76
C PHE A 260 -11.39 -10.51 9.19
N ALA A 261 -10.75 -11.24 10.12
CA ALA A 261 -11.32 -12.43 10.75
C ALA A 261 -12.70 -12.19 11.37
N LEU A 262 -12.89 -11.05 12.04
CA LEU A 262 -14.17 -10.65 12.63
C LEU A 262 -15.22 -10.25 11.59
N MET A 263 -14.81 -9.90 10.37
CA MET A 263 -15.71 -9.49 9.28
C MET A 263 -16.23 -10.67 8.44
N THR A 264 -15.72 -11.90 8.64
CA THR A 264 -15.97 -13.04 7.74
C THR A 264 -17.44 -13.47 7.67
N GLU A 265 -18.22 -13.32 8.74
CA GLU A 265 -19.67 -13.59 8.71
C GLU A 265 -20.41 -12.54 7.85
N ALA A 266 -20.06 -11.27 8.01
CA ALA A 266 -20.59 -10.20 7.19
C ALA A 266 -20.22 -10.38 5.71
N LEU A 267 -19.04 -10.93 5.41
CA LEU A 267 -18.65 -11.29 4.03
C LEU A 267 -19.57 -12.36 3.43
N SER A 268 -19.96 -13.37 4.20
CA SER A 268 -20.98 -14.36 3.77
C SER A 268 -22.33 -13.71 3.50
N LEU A 269 -22.78 -12.80 4.37
CA LEU A 269 -24.00 -12.02 4.12
C LEU A 269 -23.86 -11.14 2.86
N ALA A 270 -22.72 -10.51 2.62
CA ALA A 270 -22.46 -9.71 1.42
C ALA A 270 -22.60 -10.55 0.15
N GLY A 271 -22.05 -11.76 0.16
CA GLY A 271 -22.15 -12.73 -0.94
C GLY A 271 -23.58 -13.16 -1.21
N GLN A 272 -24.30 -13.57 -0.16
CA GLN A 272 -25.67 -14.07 -0.28
C GLN A 272 -26.66 -12.95 -0.63
N GLY A 273 -26.57 -11.79 0.02
CA GLY A 273 -27.42 -10.63 -0.23
C GLY A 273 -27.04 -9.80 -1.47
N GLU A 274 -25.99 -10.21 -2.18
CA GLU A 274 -25.41 -9.50 -3.33
C GLU A 274 -25.14 -8.03 -3.01
N LEU A 275 -24.51 -7.75 -1.86
CA LEU A 275 -24.26 -6.39 -1.40
C LEU A 275 -22.83 -5.95 -1.77
N PRO A 276 -22.67 -4.84 -2.50
CA PRO A 276 -21.35 -4.35 -2.89
C PRO A 276 -20.61 -3.76 -1.68
N MET A 277 -19.38 -4.22 -1.43
CA MET A 277 -18.49 -3.61 -0.44
C MET A 277 -17.03 -3.75 -0.87
N VAL A 278 -16.21 -2.75 -0.54
CA VAL A 278 -14.75 -2.83 -0.73
C VAL A 278 -14.08 -2.95 0.63
N ILE A 279 -13.22 -3.95 0.79
CA ILE A 279 -12.46 -4.19 2.03
C ILE A 279 -10.99 -4.00 1.71
N VAL A 280 -10.35 -3.01 2.33
CA VAL A 280 -8.89 -2.91 2.36
C VAL A 280 -8.41 -3.79 3.50
N GLU A 281 -7.79 -4.91 3.18
CA GLU A 281 -7.08 -5.73 4.16
C GLU A 281 -5.60 -5.39 4.00
N SER A 282 -5.06 -4.63 4.96
CA SER A 282 -3.66 -4.26 4.97
C SER A 282 -2.89 -5.21 5.88
N GLN A 283 -2.24 -6.17 5.24
CA GLN A 283 -1.58 -7.29 5.90
C GLN A 283 -0.46 -6.84 6.83
N ARG A 284 -0.34 -7.56 7.94
CA ARG A 284 0.77 -7.48 8.89
C ARG A 284 1.05 -8.88 9.44
N PRO A 285 2.22 -9.13 10.03
CA PRO A 285 2.55 -10.44 10.58
C PRO A 285 1.49 -10.92 11.59
N GLY A 286 0.90 -12.09 11.31
CA GLY A 286 0.13 -12.91 12.26
C GLY A 286 0.94 -14.15 12.72
N PRO A 287 0.30 -15.16 13.33
CA PRO A 287 -1.12 -15.24 13.72
C PRO A 287 -1.43 -14.42 14.99
N GLY A 288 -2.72 -14.26 15.30
CA GLY A 288 -3.19 -13.46 16.44
C GLY A 288 -2.83 -11.98 16.26
N THR A 289 -2.29 -11.35 17.31
CA THR A 289 -1.77 -9.97 17.20
C THR A 289 -0.51 -9.89 16.32
N GLY A 290 0.30 -10.95 16.35
CA GLY A 290 1.61 -11.03 15.70
C GLY A 290 2.50 -9.82 15.96
N VAL A 291 2.99 -9.16 14.90
CA VAL A 291 3.94 -8.03 15.01
C VAL A 291 3.40 -6.80 14.27
N PRO A 292 2.53 -5.98 14.92
CA PRO A 292 1.63 -5.03 14.25
C PRO A 292 2.28 -3.93 13.40
N THR A 293 3.52 -3.55 13.70
CA THR A 293 4.21 -2.42 13.08
C THR A 293 5.15 -2.85 11.95
N TYR A 294 5.01 -4.07 11.45
CA TYR A 294 5.86 -4.65 10.42
C TYR A 294 5.05 -5.30 9.31
N THR A 295 5.72 -5.80 8.27
CA THR A 295 5.07 -6.31 7.06
C THR A 295 5.12 -7.83 6.96
N MET A 296 4.08 -8.39 6.36
CA MET A 296 3.99 -9.77 5.91
C MET A 296 2.91 -9.87 4.85
N GLN A 297 3.05 -10.79 3.91
CA GLN A 297 2.08 -11.15 2.88
C GLN A 297 1.41 -12.49 3.25
N GLY A 298 0.88 -12.56 4.47
CA GLY A 298 0.50 -13.80 5.14
C GLY A 298 -0.98 -14.18 5.04
N ASP A 299 -1.82 -13.35 4.43
CA ASP A 299 -3.28 -13.50 4.54
C ASP A 299 -3.96 -13.88 3.21
N LEU A 300 -3.23 -14.09 2.12
CA LEU A 300 -3.80 -14.43 0.80
C LEU A 300 -4.72 -15.66 0.85
N ALA A 301 -4.23 -16.78 1.37
CA ALA A 301 -5.01 -18.01 1.47
C ALA A 301 -6.25 -17.83 2.36
N PHE A 302 -6.14 -17.01 3.41
CA PHE A 302 -7.26 -16.68 4.27
C PHE A 302 -8.30 -15.83 3.51
N VAL A 303 -7.87 -14.74 2.87
CA VAL A 303 -8.71 -13.81 2.11
C VAL A 303 -9.46 -14.49 0.96
N VAL A 304 -8.79 -15.35 0.20
CA VAL A 304 -9.39 -16.08 -0.93
C VAL A 304 -10.45 -17.08 -0.47
N HIS A 305 -10.34 -17.63 0.75
CA HIS A 305 -11.26 -18.65 1.28
C HIS A 305 -12.17 -18.14 2.41
N ALA A 306 -12.15 -16.84 2.71
CA ALA A 306 -12.89 -16.27 3.84
C ALA A 306 -14.42 -16.29 3.64
N GLY A 307 -15.13 -16.61 4.73
CA GLY A 307 -16.59 -16.75 4.76
C GLY A 307 -17.07 -18.17 4.46
N HIS A 308 -18.22 -18.53 5.02
CA HIS A 308 -18.88 -19.81 4.75
C HIS A 308 -19.73 -19.73 3.46
N GLY A 309 -19.72 -20.81 2.68
CA GLY A 309 -20.38 -20.90 1.37
C GLY A 309 -19.51 -20.50 0.18
N GLU A 310 -20.08 -20.56 -1.03
CA GLU A 310 -19.39 -20.17 -2.27
C GLU A 310 -19.63 -18.69 -2.56
N ILE A 311 -18.70 -17.83 -2.12
CA ILE A 311 -18.83 -16.37 -2.27
C ILE A 311 -18.05 -15.92 -3.51
N LEU A 312 -18.73 -15.24 -4.42
CA LEU A 312 -18.06 -14.53 -5.51
C LEU A 312 -17.41 -13.25 -4.96
N ARG A 313 -16.10 -13.11 -5.15
CA ARG A 313 -15.32 -11.95 -4.71
C ARG A 313 -14.23 -11.61 -5.71
N VAL A 314 -13.68 -10.41 -5.61
CA VAL A 314 -12.43 -10.04 -6.31
C VAL A 314 -11.36 -9.72 -5.28
N VAL A 315 -10.14 -10.21 -5.45
CA VAL A 315 -8.97 -9.87 -4.63
C VAL A 315 -7.92 -9.23 -5.53
N LEU A 316 -7.58 -7.97 -5.28
CA LEU A 316 -6.55 -7.23 -6.00
C LEU A 316 -5.36 -6.93 -5.06
N ALA A 317 -4.13 -7.06 -5.55
CA ALA A 317 -2.93 -6.86 -4.75
C ALA A 317 -1.94 -5.89 -5.42
N PRO A 318 -2.09 -4.57 -5.17
CA PRO A 318 -1.17 -3.57 -5.70
C PRO A 318 0.24 -3.69 -5.09
N GLY A 319 1.26 -3.32 -5.86
CA GLY A 319 2.67 -3.35 -5.43
C GLY A 319 3.32 -1.98 -5.20
N ASP A 320 2.69 -0.89 -5.63
CA ASP A 320 3.13 0.49 -5.34
C ASP A 320 1.92 1.46 -5.25
N ALA A 321 2.20 2.74 -5.00
CA ALA A 321 1.14 3.76 -4.88
C ALA A 321 0.35 3.97 -6.18
N GLN A 322 0.97 3.91 -7.35
CA GLN A 322 0.25 4.03 -8.63
C GLN A 322 -0.73 2.87 -8.81
N GLU A 323 -0.27 1.63 -8.64
CA GLU A 323 -1.13 0.45 -8.69
C GLU A 323 -2.23 0.54 -7.65
N ALA A 324 -1.93 0.95 -6.41
CA ALA A 324 -2.92 1.09 -5.36
C ALA A 324 -4.06 2.03 -5.74
N PHE A 325 -3.75 3.19 -6.34
CA PHE A 325 -4.75 4.12 -6.85
C PHE A 325 -5.66 3.46 -7.91
N TYR A 326 -5.07 2.79 -8.90
CA TYR A 326 -5.83 2.18 -9.99
C TYR A 326 -6.62 0.94 -9.55
N THR A 327 -6.01 0.04 -8.80
CA THR A 327 -6.65 -1.20 -8.34
C THR A 327 -7.76 -0.91 -7.35
N THR A 328 -7.62 0.09 -6.47
CA THR A 328 -8.72 0.46 -5.57
C THR A 328 -9.88 1.09 -6.35
N GLY A 329 -9.58 1.91 -7.35
CA GLY A 329 -10.61 2.43 -8.26
C GLY A 329 -11.36 1.32 -9.00
N LEU A 330 -10.62 0.31 -9.50
CA LEU A 330 -11.18 -0.88 -10.13
C LEU A 330 -12.02 -1.71 -9.15
N ALA A 331 -11.55 -1.92 -7.91
CA ALA A 331 -12.26 -2.64 -6.86
C ALA A 331 -13.64 -2.01 -6.59
N MET A 332 -13.67 -0.69 -6.40
CA MET A 332 -14.91 0.07 -6.22
C MET A 332 -15.88 -0.12 -7.39
N ASN A 333 -15.38 -0.12 -8.62
CA ASN A 333 -16.21 -0.29 -9.80
C ASN A 333 -16.74 -1.72 -9.94
N LEU A 334 -15.89 -2.73 -9.78
CA LEU A 334 -16.28 -4.13 -9.85
C LEU A 334 -17.29 -4.50 -8.75
N ALA A 335 -17.07 -4.01 -7.52
CA ALA A 335 -18.00 -4.22 -6.41
C ALA A 335 -19.42 -3.81 -6.79
N TRP A 336 -19.59 -2.59 -7.32
CA TRP A 336 -20.90 -2.04 -7.68
C TRP A 336 -21.48 -2.59 -8.98
N LYS A 337 -20.63 -2.88 -9.97
CA LYS A 337 -21.04 -3.46 -11.25
C LYS A 337 -21.60 -4.87 -11.07
N PHE A 338 -20.93 -5.69 -10.27
CA PHE A 338 -21.29 -7.09 -10.06
C PHE A 338 -22.07 -7.34 -8.76
N GLN A 339 -22.16 -6.36 -7.87
CA GLN A 339 -22.85 -6.46 -6.59
C GLN A 339 -22.24 -7.57 -5.72
N ILE A 340 -20.94 -7.43 -5.48
CA ILE A 340 -20.11 -8.41 -4.77
C ILE A 340 -19.15 -7.71 -3.80
N PRO A 341 -18.66 -8.41 -2.77
CA PRO A 341 -17.49 -7.96 -2.05
C PRO A 341 -16.24 -7.96 -2.95
N THR A 342 -15.41 -6.93 -2.81
CA THR A 342 -14.07 -6.87 -3.40
C THR A 342 -13.06 -6.51 -2.33
N LEU A 343 -11.83 -6.98 -2.49
CA LEU A 343 -10.76 -6.83 -1.52
C LEU A 343 -9.54 -6.21 -2.18
N VAL A 344 -8.98 -5.18 -1.54
CA VAL A 344 -7.67 -4.64 -1.86
C VAL A 344 -6.71 -5.18 -0.81
N LEU A 345 -5.91 -6.15 -1.21
CA LEU A 345 -4.95 -6.85 -0.37
C LEU A 345 -3.61 -6.10 -0.42
N SER A 346 -3.42 -5.21 0.54
CA SER A 346 -2.18 -4.44 0.75
C SER A 346 -1.32 -5.14 1.80
N ASP A 347 -0.17 -4.56 2.12
CA ASP A 347 0.63 -4.93 3.28
C ASP A 347 1.22 -3.67 3.93
N LYS A 348 1.74 -3.77 5.15
CA LYS A 348 2.35 -2.62 5.86
C LYS A 348 3.40 -1.91 5.01
N HIS A 349 4.19 -2.66 4.23
CA HIS A 349 5.24 -2.07 3.41
C HIS A 349 4.64 -1.09 2.41
N LEU A 350 3.65 -1.51 1.62
CA LEU A 350 2.96 -0.59 0.71
C LEU A 350 2.19 0.51 1.48
N SER A 351 1.41 0.12 2.49
CA SER A 351 0.48 1.02 3.18
C SER A 351 1.15 2.24 3.79
N GLU A 352 2.34 2.07 4.37
CA GLU A 352 3.04 3.17 5.07
C GLU A 352 4.24 3.75 4.33
N SER A 353 4.78 3.06 3.32
CA SER A 353 5.86 3.64 2.51
C SER A 353 5.34 4.80 1.67
N ILE A 354 6.23 5.75 1.36
CA ILE A 354 5.89 6.95 0.57
C ILE A 354 6.61 6.89 -0.76
N PHE A 355 5.89 7.25 -1.81
CA PHE A 355 6.31 7.13 -3.19
C PHE A 355 6.22 8.48 -3.88
N SER A 356 7.13 8.75 -4.80
CA SER A 356 6.87 9.73 -5.86
C SER A 356 5.70 9.25 -6.72
N PHE A 357 4.60 9.97 -6.64
CA PHE A 357 3.32 9.55 -7.21
C PHE A 357 2.96 10.37 -8.43
N GLU A 358 2.64 9.64 -9.49
CA GLU A 358 2.13 10.17 -10.74
C GLU A 358 1.05 9.21 -11.24
N ALA A 359 -0.15 9.71 -11.47
CA ALA A 359 -1.25 8.93 -11.98
C ALA A 359 -2.06 9.76 -12.97
N ASP A 360 -2.42 9.15 -14.09
CA ASP A 360 -3.51 9.61 -14.94
C ASP A 360 -4.84 9.40 -14.19
N LEU A 361 -5.39 10.49 -13.66
CA LEU A 361 -6.64 10.48 -12.90
C LEU A 361 -7.84 10.07 -13.76
N ASP A 362 -7.79 10.25 -15.08
CA ASP A 362 -8.93 9.96 -15.96
C ASP A 362 -9.11 8.46 -16.26
N LYS A 363 -8.12 7.63 -15.92
CA LYS A 363 -8.25 6.16 -15.96
C LYS A 363 -9.20 5.62 -14.89
N VAL A 364 -9.45 6.38 -13.82
CA VAL A 364 -10.43 5.99 -12.79
C VAL A 364 -11.67 6.85 -12.94
N LYS A 365 -12.79 6.22 -13.29
CA LYS A 365 -14.10 6.86 -13.38
C LYS A 365 -15.12 6.02 -12.63
N PRO A 366 -16.08 6.63 -11.91
CA PRO A 366 -17.14 5.88 -11.23
C PRO A 366 -18.00 5.09 -12.23
N GLU A 367 -18.02 3.77 -12.09
CA GLU A 367 -18.95 2.90 -12.84
C GLU A 367 -20.36 3.02 -12.25
N LYS A 368 -21.37 3.18 -13.12
CA LYS A 368 -22.78 3.23 -12.68
C LYS A 368 -23.31 1.81 -12.50
N PRO A 369 -23.93 1.48 -11.36
CA PRO A 369 -24.55 0.17 -11.19
C PRO A 369 -25.73 -0.01 -12.15
N LEU A 370 -26.09 -1.26 -12.42
CA LEU A 370 -27.32 -1.59 -13.14
C LEU A 370 -28.53 -1.24 -12.26
N LEU A 371 -29.31 -0.23 -12.66
CA LEU A 371 -30.50 0.21 -11.94
C LEU A 371 -31.80 -0.32 -12.57
N TRP A 372 -32.77 -0.62 -11.72
CA TRP A 372 -34.12 -0.97 -12.15
C TRP A 372 -34.82 0.22 -12.80
N LYS A 373 -35.51 -0.01 -13.92
CA LYS A 373 -36.12 1.04 -14.76
C LYS A 373 -37.51 1.50 -14.29
N ASN A 374 -37.91 1.15 -13.07
CA ASN A 374 -39.27 1.40 -12.53
C ASN A 374 -40.38 0.84 -13.44
N GLN A 375 -40.18 -0.36 -13.98
CA GLN A 375 -41.15 -1.05 -14.84
C GLN A 375 -41.48 -2.43 -14.26
N GLY A 376 -42.78 -2.70 -14.12
CA GLY A 376 -43.30 -3.95 -13.56
C GLY A 376 -43.14 -4.06 -12.04
N GLU A 377 -43.17 -5.28 -11.54
CA GLU A 377 -42.85 -5.59 -10.14
C GLU A 377 -41.33 -5.64 -9.96
N TYR A 378 -40.81 -4.99 -8.92
CA TYR A 378 -39.39 -5.04 -8.60
C TYR A 378 -39.00 -6.37 -7.95
N LYS A 379 -37.98 -7.02 -8.53
CA LYS A 379 -37.38 -8.26 -8.04
C LYS A 379 -35.88 -8.04 -7.78
N ARG A 380 -35.48 -7.93 -6.51
CA ARG A 380 -34.09 -7.64 -6.11
C ARG A 380 -33.08 -8.66 -6.66
N TYR A 381 -33.49 -9.92 -6.77
CA TYR A 381 -32.66 -11.04 -7.21
C TYR A 381 -33.17 -11.63 -8.53
N LEU A 382 -33.72 -10.76 -9.40
CA LEU A 382 -34.19 -11.14 -10.74
C LEU A 382 -33.16 -12.02 -11.44
N ASP A 383 -33.61 -13.15 -11.96
CA ASP A 383 -32.75 -14.10 -12.64
C ASP A 383 -32.46 -13.63 -14.08
N THR A 384 -31.28 -13.04 -14.28
CA THR A 384 -30.86 -12.50 -15.58
C THR A 384 -29.85 -13.40 -16.28
N GLN A 385 -29.68 -13.18 -17.58
CA GLN A 385 -28.73 -13.96 -18.41
C GLN A 385 -27.29 -13.87 -17.91
N ASN A 386 -26.87 -12.72 -17.37
CA ASN A 386 -25.53 -12.53 -16.81
C ASN A 386 -25.49 -12.67 -15.27
N GLY A 387 -26.61 -13.02 -14.64
CA GLY A 387 -26.72 -13.18 -13.19
C GLY A 387 -26.71 -11.87 -12.37
N ILE A 388 -26.65 -10.70 -13.02
CA ILE A 388 -26.67 -9.38 -12.37
C ILE A 388 -28.10 -8.85 -12.36
N SER A 389 -28.68 -8.69 -11.18
CA SER A 389 -30.05 -8.18 -11.01
C SER A 389 -30.06 -6.65 -10.94
N PRO A 390 -31.01 -5.93 -11.56
CA PRO A 390 -31.07 -4.48 -11.42
C PRO A 390 -31.32 -4.04 -9.97
N LEU A 391 -30.56 -3.06 -9.48
CA LEU A 391 -30.71 -2.49 -8.14
C LEU A 391 -31.83 -1.45 -8.08
N ALA A 392 -32.51 -1.41 -6.94
CA ALA A 392 -33.27 -0.27 -6.43
C ALA A 392 -32.90 -0.10 -4.95
N PHE A 393 -33.06 1.11 -4.44
CA PHE A 393 -32.67 1.47 -3.08
C PHE A 393 -33.89 1.89 -2.25
N PRO A 394 -33.83 1.74 -0.92
CA PRO A 394 -34.83 2.29 0.00
C PRO A 394 -35.12 3.78 -0.29
N GLY A 395 -36.38 4.17 -0.13
CA GLY A 395 -36.86 5.51 -0.51
C GLY A 395 -37.51 5.59 -1.89
N ASN A 396 -37.37 4.54 -2.73
CA ASN A 396 -38.17 4.41 -3.96
C ASN A 396 -39.57 3.85 -3.61
N PRO A 397 -40.67 4.63 -3.80
CA PRO A 397 -42.03 4.20 -3.43
C PRO A 397 -42.56 3.05 -4.30
N SER A 398 -41.92 2.75 -5.43
CA SER A 398 -42.31 1.70 -6.37
C SER A 398 -41.52 0.40 -6.21
N ALA A 399 -40.59 0.32 -5.26
CA ALA A 399 -39.74 -0.85 -5.05
C ALA A 399 -39.77 -1.32 -3.60
N ILE A 400 -40.03 -2.61 -3.39
CA ILE A 400 -39.79 -3.26 -2.10
C ILE A 400 -38.41 -3.92 -2.15
N VAL A 401 -37.43 -3.29 -1.51
CA VAL A 401 -36.05 -3.78 -1.48
C VAL A 401 -35.88 -4.73 -0.28
N LYS A 402 -35.66 -6.02 -0.54
CA LYS A 402 -35.39 -7.03 0.50
C LYS A 402 -33.95 -7.50 0.41
N ALA A 403 -33.25 -7.55 1.54
CA ALA A 403 -31.94 -8.18 1.67
C ALA A 403 -32.03 -9.30 2.72
N THR A 404 -31.36 -10.42 2.49
CA THR A 404 -31.44 -11.58 3.40
C THR A 404 -30.18 -12.43 3.30
N SER A 405 -29.75 -13.00 4.42
CA SER A 405 -28.70 -14.02 4.50
C SER A 405 -29.21 -15.44 4.23
N TYR A 406 -30.53 -15.65 4.13
CA TYR A 406 -31.10 -16.94 3.78
C TYR A 406 -31.06 -17.14 2.25
N GLU A 407 -31.21 -18.38 1.80
CA GLU A 407 -31.52 -18.63 0.39
C GLU A 407 -32.91 -18.09 0.06
N HIS A 408 -33.08 -17.57 -1.15
CA HIS A 408 -34.26 -16.79 -1.51
C HIS A 408 -34.70 -16.96 -2.95
N ASP A 409 -35.93 -16.55 -3.25
CA ASP A 409 -36.42 -16.38 -4.62
C ASP A 409 -36.02 -15.02 -5.22
N GLU A 410 -36.47 -14.74 -6.45
CA GLU A 410 -36.15 -13.48 -7.14
C GLU A 410 -36.66 -12.23 -6.41
N SER A 411 -37.71 -12.38 -5.60
CA SER A 411 -38.32 -11.31 -4.81
C SER A 411 -37.66 -11.14 -3.43
N GLY A 412 -36.68 -11.97 -3.09
CA GLY A 412 -36.00 -11.96 -1.79
C GLY A 412 -36.79 -12.62 -0.67
N ILE A 413 -37.75 -13.50 -0.99
CA ILE A 413 -38.48 -14.30 -0.01
C ILE A 413 -37.70 -15.59 0.22
N THR A 414 -37.56 -16.00 1.47
CA THR A 414 -36.78 -17.18 1.85
C THR A 414 -37.34 -18.46 1.21
N THR A 415 -36.46 -19.35 0.77
CA THR A 415 -36.87 -20.61 0.13
C THR A 415 -36.02 -21.78 0.59
N GLU A 416 -36.66 -22.95 0.71
CA GLU A 416 -36.01 -24.24 0.95
C GLU A 416 -36.26 -25.21 -0.23
N GLU A 417 -36.89 -24.70 -1.31
CA GLU A 417 -37.28 -25.52 -2.46
C GLU A 417 -36.06 -25.84 -3.33
N PRO A 418 -35.70 -27.13 -3.54
CA PRO A 418 -34.45 -27.51 -4.19
C PRO A 418 -34.22 -26.88 -5.57
N GLU A 419 -35.28 -26.73 -6.36
CA GLU A 419 -35.20 -26.11 -7.70
C GLU A 419 -34.96 -24.60 -7.63
N ALA A 420 -35.58 -23.90 -6.68
CA ALA A 420 -35.39 -22.48 -6.49
C ALA A 420 -33.97 -22.17 -6.00
N ILE A 421 -33.47 -22.95 -5.03
CA ILE A 421 -32.08 -22.91 -4.54
C ILE A 421 -31.11 -23.12 -5.71
N SER A 422 -31.31 -24.20 -6.48
CA SER A 422 -30.45 -24.52 -7.63
C SER A 422 -30.47 -23.41 -8.68
N ARG A 423 -31.62 -22.78 -8.92
CA ARG A 423 -31.75 -21.66 -9.87
C ARG A 423 -30.95 -20.44 -9.40
N MET A 424 -31.08 -20.03 -8.15
CA MET A 424 -30.32 -18.88 -7.61
C MET A 424 -28.82 -19.16 -7.56
N GLN A 425 -28.39 -20.39 -7.25
CA GLN A 425 -26.97 -20.71 -7.31
C GLN A 425 -26.43 -20.63 -8.74
N ARG A 426 -27.16 -21.15 -9.73
CA ARG A 426 -26.77 -21.00 -11.15
C ARG A 426 -26.73 -19.54 -11.59
N LYS A 427 -27.61 -18.67 -11.07
CA LYS A 427 -27.56 -17.22 -11.31
C LYS A 427 -26.24 -16.62 -10.80
N ARG A 428 -25.84 -16.93 -9.56
CA ARG A 428 -24.56 -16.46 -8.98
C ARG A 428 -23.34 -17.01 -9.74
N LEU A 429 -23.41 -18.24 -10.26
CA LEU A 429 -22.38 -18.79 -11.15
C LEU A 429 -22.30 -18.07 -12.51
N ARG A 430 -23.43 -17.68 -13.11
CA ARG A 430 -23.41 -16.85 -14.33
C ARG A 430 -22.80 -15.48 -14.08
N LYS A 431 -23.05 -14.89 -12.90
CA LYS A 431 -22.39 -13.65 -12.47
C LYS A 431 -20.87 -13.81 -12.37
N ARG A 432 -20.37 -14.95 -11.86
CA ARG A 432 -18.93 -15.26 -11.85
C ARG A 432 -18.36 -15.23 -13.27
N LYS A 433 -19.01 -15.91 -14.21
CA LYS A 433 -18.54 -15.93 -15.60
C LYS A 433 -18.54 -14.52 -16.23
N ALA A 434 -19.60 -13.75 -15.99
CA ALA A 434 -19.67 -12.36 -16.46
C ALA A 434 -18.58 -11.45 -15.86
N LEU A 435 -18.17 -11.71 -14.62
CA LEU A 435 -17.04 -11.04 -13.98
C LEU A 435 -15.71 -11.42 -14.65
N GLU A 436 -15.46 -12.71 -14.85
CA GLU A 436 -14.26 -13.20 -15.53
C GLU A 436 -14.12 -12.58 -16.93
N ASP A 437 -15.19 -12.57 -17.72
CA ASP A 437 -15.22 -11.96 -19.06
C ASP A 437 -14.97 -10.44 -19.04
N GLU A 438 -15.40 -9.77 -17.96
CA GLU A 438 -15.14 -8.34 -17.77
C GLU A 438 -13.68 -8.08 -17.38
N LEU A 439 -13.08 -8.94 -16.57
CA LEU A 439 -11.68 -8.83 -16.15
C LEU A 439 -10.70 -8.93 -17.33
N GLU A 440 -11.04 -9.64 -18.40
CA GLU A 440 -10.24 -9.72 -19.64
C GLU A 440 -10.02 -8.34 -20.31
N LYS A 441 -10.82 -7.33 -19.96
CA LYS A 441 -10.69 -5.96 -20.49
C LYS A 441 -9.65 -5.11 -19.76
N TYR A 442 -9.12 -5.60 -18.64
CA TYR A 442 -8.18 -4.88 -17.80
C TYR A 442 -6.80 -5.52 -17.86
N GLU A 443 -5.79 -4.73 -17.55
CA GLU A 443 -4.45 -5.24 -17.26
C GLU A 443 -4.51 -5.96 -15.91
N THR A 444 -4.46 -7.29 -15.95
CA THR A 444 -4.59 -8.15 -14.77
C THR A 444 -3.26 -8.81 -14.35
N VAL A 445 -2.27 -8.79 -15.24
CA VAL A 445 -0.92 -9.31 -15.01
C VAL A 445 0.08 -8.34 -15.65
N ASN A 446 1.04 -7.87 -14.85
CA ASN A 446 2.13 -7.03 -15.31
C ASN A 446 3.38 -7.87 -15.61
N VAL A 447 4.16 -7.42 -16.59
CA VAL A 447 5.45 -8.02 -16.96
C VAL A 447 6.53 -6.94 -16.96
N TYR A 448 7.66 -7.21 -16.30
CA TYR A 448 8.80 -6.30 -16.21
C TYR A 448 10.12 -7.02 -16.48
N GLY A 449 11.21 -6.24 -16.54
CA GLY A 449 12.55 -6.77 -16.81
C GLY A 449 12.71 -7.20 -18.27
N ASN A 450 13.53 -8.22 -18.50
CA ASN A 450 13.75 -8.79 -19.82
C ASN A 450 12.62 -9.78 -20.17
N PRO A 451 11.72 -9.46 -21.12
CA PRO A 451 10.58 -10.32 -21.45
C PRO A 451 10.97 -11.65 -22.11
N ASP A 452 12.19 -11.73 -22.66
CA ASP A 452 12.75 -12.89 -23.35
C ASP A 452 13.56 -13.80 -22.41
N SER A 453 13.75 -13.40 -21.16
CA SER A 453 14.44 -14.24 -20.18
C SER A 453 13.63 -15.48 -19.86
N LYS A 454 14.29 -16.64 -19.88
CA LYS A 454 13.68 -17.94 -19.60
C LYS A 454 13.52 -18.22 -18.11
N THR A 455 14.13 -17.39 -17.28
CA THR A 455 13.97 -17.41 -15.82
C THR A 455 13.03 -16.29 -15.42
N VAL A 456 11.97 -16.64 -14.71
CA VAL A 456 10.92 -15.72 -14.30
C VAL A 456 10.85 -15.63 -12.79
N LEU A 457 10.87 -14.40 -12.26
CA LEU A 457 10.45 -14.11 -10.89
C LEU A 457 8.93 -13.88 -10.89
N LEU A 458 8.19 -14.77 -10.26
CA LEU A 458 6.77 -14.59 -9.97
C LEU A 458 6.64 -13.92 -8.59
N CYS A 459 5.95 -12.79 -8.49
CA CYS A 459 5.76 -12.10 -7.21
C CYS A 459 4.43 -11.34 -7.18
N TRP A 460 4.02 -10.88 -6.01
CA TRP A 460 2.80 -10.08 -5.86
C TRP A 460 2.95 -9.03 -4.77
N GLY A 461 2.00 -8.08 -4.74
CA GLY A 461 1.99 -7.01 -3.76
C GLY A 461 3.30 -6.20 -3.74
N SER A 462 3.68 -5.70 -2.56
CA SER A 462 4.84 -4.81 -2.40
C SER A 462 6.19 -5.44 -2.76
N THR A 463 6.29 -6.77 -2.80
CA THR A 463 7.49 -7.51 -3.22
C THR A 463 7.92 -7.17 -4.66
N LYS A 464 6.96 -6.73 -5.49
CA LYS A 464 7.20 -6.27 -6.87
C LYS A 464 8.40 -5.34 -7.01
N GLY A 465 8.49 -4.33 -6.14
CA GLY A 465 9.52 -3.29 -6.25
C GLY A 465 10.94 -3.86 -6.21
N ALA A 466 11.19 -4.81 -5.31
CA ALA A 466 12.49 -5.46 -5.19
C ALA A 466 12.75 -6.40 -6.38
N CYS A 467 11.75 -7.18 -6.81
CA CYS A 467 11.89 -8.10 -7.95
C CYS A 467 12.23 -7.38 -9.25
N ILE A 468 11.63 -6.20 -9.52
CA ILE A 468 11.95 -5.41 -10.71
C ILE A 468 13.42 -5.03 -10.74
N GLU A 469 13.96 -4.52 -9.63
CA GLU A 469 15.37 -4.11 -9.59
C GLU A 469 16.34 -5.29 -9.64
N VAL A 470 15.99 -6.43 -9.04
CA VAL A 470 16.77 -7.67 -9.17
C VAL A 470 16.78 -8.15 -10.62
N ALA A 471 15.63 -8.09 -11.30
CA ALA A 471 15.50 -8.48 -12.69
C ALA A 471 16.30 -7.58 -13.63
N GLU A 472 16.36 -6.27 -13.37
CA GLU A 472 17.25 -5.37 -14.10
C GLU A 472 18.74 -5.69 -13.84
N ALA A 473 19.11 -6.11 -12.63
CA ALA A 473 20.48 -6.43 -12.28
C ALA A 473 20.97 -7.77 -12.83
N LEU A 474 20.06 -8.75 -12.99
CA LEU A 474 20.35 -10.12 -13.38
C LEU A 474 19.81 -10.52 -14.76
N ASP A 475 19.23 -9.56 -15.50
CA ASP A 475 18.62 -9.76 -16.83
C ASP A 475 17.51 -10.83 -16.83
N LEU A 476 16.59 -10.72 -15.86
CA LEU A 476 15.48 -11.65 -15.64
C LEU A 476 14.12 -11.05 -16.04
N LYS A 477 13.11 -11.91 -16.13
CA LYS A 477 11.72 -11.52 -16.31
C LYS A 477 11.01 -11.45 -14.96
N VAL A 478 10.14 -10.48 -14.75
CA VAL A 478 9.21 -10.45 -13.61
C VAL A 478 7.79 -10.58 -14.13
N VAL A 479 6.99 -11.40 -13.47
CA VAL A 479 5.55 -11.51 -13.70
C VAL A 479 4.82 -11.23 -12.38
N GLN A 480 3.85 -10.33 -12.42
CA GLN A 480 3.06 -9.93 -11.26
C GLN A 480 1.56 -9.99 -11.58
N PRO A 481 0.80 -10.94 -11.02
CA PRO A 481 -0.66 -10.86 -11.06
C PRO A 481 -1.16 -9.73 -10.15
N LEU A 482 -1.93 -8.81 -10.72
CA LEU A 482 -2.62 -7.74 -9.97
C LEU A 482 -3.93 -8.22 -9.38
N ILE A 483 -4.59 -9.17 -10.05
CA ILE A 483 -5.80 -9.84 -9.56
C ILE A 483 -5.42 -11.25 -9.14
N LEU A 484 -5.68 -11.56 -7.88
CA LEU A 484 -5.37 -12.87 -7.29
C LEU A 484 -6.59 -13.77 -7.30
N GLU A 485 -7.81 -13.22 -7.19
CA GLU A 485 -9.05 -13.99 -7.26
C GLU A 485 -10.13 -13.14 -7.97
N PRO A 486 -10.86 -13.67 -8.97
CA PRO A 486 -10.53 -14.88 -9.72
C PRO A 486 -9.16 -14.76 -10.40
N LEU A 487 -8.35 -15.82 -10.38
CA LEU A 487 -7.01 -15.79 -10.97
C LEU A 487 -7.13 -15.62 -12.52
N PRO A 488 -6.41 -14.66 -13.15
CA PRO A 488 -6.47 -14.44 -14.59
C PRO A 488 -5.62 -15.47 -15.35
N VAL A 489 -6.11 -16.72 -15.41
CA VAL A 489 -5.35 -17.89 -15.91
C VAL A 489 -4.76 -17.67 -17.30
N GLU A 490 -5.53 -17.18 -18.27
CA GLU A 490 -5.04 -17.02 -19.64
C GLU A 490 -4.00 -15.90 -19.77
N ALA A 491 -4.18 -14.78 -19.06
CA ALA A 491 -3.18 -13.71 -19.02
C ALA A 491 -1.89 -14.18 -18.34
N LEU A 492 -2.00 -14.94 -17.25
CA LEU A 492 -0.84 -15.47 -16.52
C LEU A 492 -0.10 -16.53 -17.34
N LYS A 493 -0.80 -17.45 -18.03
CA LYS A 493 -0.20 -18.39 -18.98
C LYS A 493 0.57 -17.67 -20.08
N LYS A 494 -0.01 -16.62 -20.66
CA LYS A 494 0.66 -15.81 -21.68
C LYS A 494 1.91 -15.13 -21.12
N ALA A 495 1.83 -14.58 -19.91
CA ALA A 495 2.95 -13.91 -19.25
C ALA A 495 4.10 -14.88 -18.91
N LEU A 496 3.78 -16.11 -18.49
CA LEU A 496 4.76 -17.16 -18.13
C LEU A 496 5.22 -18.01 -19.33
N SER A 497 4.66 -17.80 -20.52
CA SER A 497 5.02 -18.56 -21.72
C SER A 497 6.51 -18.44 -22.03
N GLY A 498 7.15 -19.58 -22.33
CA GLY A 498 8.58 -19.66 -22.65
C GLY A 498 9.52 -19.69 -21.44
N ALA A 499 8.99 -19.69 -20.22
CA ALA A 499 9.80 -19.89 -19.01
C ALA A 499 10.32 -21.34 -18.94
N ASP A 500 11.63 -21.50 -18.74
CA ASP A 500 12.27 -22.77 -18.37
C ASP A 500 12.33 -22.92 -16.84
N LYS A 501 12.29 -21.80 -16.09
CA LYS A 501 12.35 -21.77 -14.62
C LYS A 501 11.50 -20.63 -14.06
N ILE A 502 10.57 -20.93 -13.16
CA ILE A 502 9.72 -19.97 -12.45
C ILE A 502 10.07 -20.02 -10.95
N ILE A 503 10.57 -18.90 -10.44
CA ILE A 503 10.92 -18.71 -9.04
C ILE A 503 9.88 -17.79 -8.40
N ASP A 504 9.12 -18.30 -7.45
CA ASP A 504 8.15 -17.51 -6.69
C ASP A 504 8.83 -16.75 -5.54
N VAL A 505 8.50 -15.47 -5.36
CA VAL A 505 9.12 -14.59 -4.35
C VAL A 505 8.02 -13.95 -3.50
N GLU A 506 7.98 -14.32 -2.22
CA GLU A 506 6.91 -13.91 -1.30
C GLU A 506 7.41 -13.58 0.10
N VAL A 507 6.76 -12.63 0.77
CA VAL A 507 7.00 -12.32 2.19
C VAL A 507 6.02 -13.12 3.08
N ASN A 508 6.08 -14.45 3.00
CA ASN A 508 5.42 -15.35 3.94
C ASN A 508 6.15 -16.70 4.03
N ALA A 509 5.80 -17.51 5.03
CA ALA A 509 6.54 -18.74 5.34
C ALA A 509 6.18 -19.95 4.47
N THR A 510 5.15 -19.86 3.61
CA THR A 510 4.56 -21.07 3.01
C THR A 510 4.28 -21.01 1.51
N GLY A 511 4.63 -19.92 0.83
CA GLY A 511 4.39 -19.73 -0.60
C GLY A 511 2.90 -19.72 -0.92
N GLN A 512 2.16 -18.73 -0.43
CA GLN A 512 0.71 -18.70 -0.59
C GLN A 512 0.28 -18.43 -2.04
N LEU A 513 0.97 -17.54 -2.75
CA LEU A 513 0.77 -17.34 -4.18
C LEU A 513 1.15 -18.61 -4.95
N ALA A 514 2.32 -19.19 -4.66
CA ALA A 514 2.76 -20.43 -5.31
C ALA A 514 1.70 -21.54 -5.21
N LYS A 515 1.11 -21.74 -4.02
CA LYS A 515 0.01 -22.70 -3.82
C LYS A 515 -1.27 -22.33 -4.54
N HIS A 516 -1.63 -21.04 -4.54
CA HIS A 516 -2.85 -20.55 -5.19
C HIS A 516 -2.79 -20.73 -6.72
N VAL A 517 -1.66 -20.38 -7.35
CA VAL A 517 -1.47 -20.59 -8.79
C VAL A 517 -1.31 -22.08 -9.14
N ALA A 518 -0.70 -22.89 -8.27
CA ALA A 518 -0.64 -24.34 -8.46
C ALA A 518 -2.03 -24.98 -8.52
N GLY A 519 -3.00 -24.48 -7.74
CA GLY A 519 -4.41 -24.89 -7.83
C GLY A 519 -5.05 -24.66 -9.21
N HIS A 520 -4.45 -23.81 -10.05
CA HIS A 520 -4.89 -23.51 -11.41
C HIS A 520 -3.99 -24.15 -12.49
N GLY A 521 -3.08 -25.06 -12.10
CA GLY A 521 -2.25 -25.83 -13.02
C GLY A 521 -0.92 -25.17 -13.40
N PHE A 522 -0.49 -24.12 -12.70
CA PHE A 522 0.85 -23.55 -12.87
C PHE A 522 1.89 -24.31 -12.05
N CYS A 523 3.07 -24.53 -12.61
CA CYS A 523 4.20 -25.14 -11.90
C CYS A 523 5.17 -24.04 -11.45
N ILE A 524 5.61 -24.13 -10.18
CA ILE A 524 6.63 -23.27 -9.59
C ILE A 524 7.84 -24.16 -9.31
N ASP A 525 9.01 -23.78 -9.83
CA ASP A 525 10.22 -24.60 -9.76
C ASP A 525 10.98 -24.37 -8.45
N ASP A 526 11.01 -23.13 -7.96
CA ASP A 526 11.69 -22.73 -6.73
C ASP A 526 10.92 -21.61 -6.01
N MET A 527 11.21 -21.42 -4.72
CA MET A 527 10.61 -20.35 -3.91
C MET A 527 11.68 -19.62 -3.10
N ILE A 528 11.63 -18.29 -3.10
CA ILE A 528 12.41 -17.42 -2.23
C ILE A 528 11.45 -16.75 -1.25
N LEU A 529 11.44 -17.26 -0.02
CA LEU A 529 10.47 -16.88 1.00
C LEU A 529 11.14 -16.07 2.12
N ARG A 530 10.49 -14.99 2.57
CA ARG A 530 10.91 -14.20 3.74
C ARG A 530 9.77 -14.07 4.74
N PHE A 531 10.07 -14.28 6.03
CA PHE A 531 9.03 -14.34 7.07
C PHE A 531 9.52 -13.82 8.44
N ASP A 532 10.55 -12.99 8.44
CA ASP A 532 11.15 -12.33 9.61
C ASP A 532 10.49 -10.96 9.94
N ALA A 533 9.27 -10.73 9.43
CA ALA A 533 8.56 -9.46 9.51
C ALA A 533 9.30 -8.27 8.86
N ARG A 534 10.19 -8.52 7.89
CA ARG A 534 10.80 -7.46 7.08
C ARG A 534 10.51 -7.69 5.59
N PRO A 535 10.35 -6.61 4.81
CA PRO A 535 10.28 -6.72 3.36
C PRO A 535 11.63 -7.19 2.78
N PHE A 536 11.65 -7.72 1.56
CA PHE A 536 12.91 -7.91 0.85
C PHE A 536 13.61 -6.57 0.62
N THR A 537 14.92 -6.55 0.84
CA THR A 537 15.79 -5.49 0.29
C THR A 537 16.33 -5.95 -1.05
N VAL A 538 16.63 -5.01 -1.94
CA VAL A 538 17.11 -5.34 -3.30
C VAL A 538 18.39 -6.18 -3.23
N ASP A 539 19.34 -5.78 -2.39
CA ASP A 539 20.66 -6.44 -2.30
C ASP A 539 20.54 -7.88 -1.79
N VAL A 540 19.74 -8.11 -0.73
CA VAL A 540 19.51 -9.46 -0.19
C VAL A 540 18.78 -10.35 -1.20
N LEU A 541 17.80 -9.81 -1.93
CA LEU A 541 17.08 -10.60 -2.92
C LEU A 541 17.96 -10.96 -4.12
N ILE A 542 18.90 -10.09 -4.53
CA ILE A 542 19.89 -10.42 -5.56
C ILE A 542 20.71 -11.65 -5.15
N ASP A 543 21.20 -11.69 -3.91
CA ASP A 543 22.02 -12.80 -3.43
C ASP A 543 21.20 -14.10 -3.34
N ASN A 544 19.97 -14.04 -2.83
CA ASN A 544 19.06 -15.18 -2.80
C ASN A 544 18.76 -15.73 -4.21
N VAL A 545 18.52 -14.85 -5.19
CA VAL A 545 18.26 -15.28 -6.58
C VAL A 545 19.51 -15.91 -7.18
N LYS A 546 20.70 -15.35 -6.96
CA LYS A 546 21.96 -15.97 -7.42
C LYS A 546 22.18 -17.36 -6.84
N GLU A 547 21.86 -17.57 -5.56
CA GLU A 547 21.95 -18.88 -4.91
C GLU A 547 20.99 -19.90 -5.54
N VAL A 548 19.78 -19.49 -5.92
CA VAL A 548 18.81 -20.37 -6.61
C VAL A 548 19.20 -20.65 -8.07
N LEU A 549 20.00 -19.78 -8.70
CA LEU A 549 20.45 -19.92 -10.09
C LEU A 549 21.79 -20.66 -10.25
N SER A 550 22.57 -20.79 -9.17
CA SER A 550 23.80 -21.60 -9.13
C SER A 550 23.48 -23.09 -9.01
#